data_AF-A0A060BSY1-F1
#
_entry.id   AF-A0A060BSY1-F1
#
_cell.length_a   1.000
_cell.length_b   1.000
_cell.length_c   1.000
_cell.angle_alpha   90.00
_cell.angle_beta   90.00
_cell.angle_gamma   90.00
#
_symmetry.space_group_name_H-M   'P 1'
#
loop_
_entity.id
_entity.type
_entity.pdbx_description
1 polymer ?
#
loop_
_entity_poly.entity_id
_entity_poly.type
_entity_poly.pdbx_seq_one_letter_code
_entity_poly.pdbx_strand_id
1 'polypeptide(L)'
;MHHRELGCAGEGLLSNAFVELICDGVHLHPDLVKMVYEMKGAAKMVAVTDSLPAAGLADGHVVFAGMDVEVKNGTARTVDGTLAGSTLLLRDAVVNIVRFTGMPLEDAIRTATINPARVIGMESEVGSRGGGQAC
;
A
#
# COMPACT_ATOMS: atom_id res chain seq x y z
N MET A 1 8.79 14.63 -6.09
CA MET A 1 8.92 14.60 -7.56
C MET A 1 8.89 16.03 -8.07
N HIS A 2 9.87 16.41 -8.87
CA HIS A 2 10.00 17.78 -9.39
C HIS A 2 10.21 17.75 -10.90
N HIS A 3 9.70 18.74 -11.64
CA HIS A 3 9.71 18.75 -13.11
C HIS A 3 11.11 18.72 -13.76
N ARG A 4 12.18 19.02 -13.00
CA ARG A 4 13.59 18.94 -13.46
C ARG A 4 14.37 17.78 -12.86
N GLU A 5 13.81 17.14 -11.84
CA GLU A 5 14.45 16.05 -11.11
C GLU A 5 13.35 15.16 -10.54
N LEU A 6 13.09 14.07 -11.23
CA LEU A 6 12.00 13.17 -10.91
C LEU A 6 12.24 12.43 -9.60
N GLY A 7 13.51 12.11 -9.32
CA GLY A 7 13.96 11.36 -8.14
C GLY A 7 13.41 9.94 -8.11
N CYS A 8 13.63 9.25 -6.98
CA CYS A 8 13.25 7.84 -6.83
C CYS A 8 11.78 7.56 -7.16
N ALA A 9 10.86 8.43 -6.71
CA ALA A 9 9.43 8.27 -6.99
C ALA A 9 9.11 8.33 -8.50
N GLY A 10 9.68 9.28 -9.23
CA GLY A 10 9.43 9.38 -10.66
C GLY A 10 10.15 8.30 -11.47
N GLU A 11 11.37 7.90 -11.10
CA GLU A 11 12.05 6.75 -11.71
C GLU A 11 11.31 5.42 -11.44
N GLY A 12 10.77 5.25 -10.24
CA GLY A 12 9.89 4.13 -9.91
C GLY A 12 8.64 4.09 -10.79
N LEU A 13 8.09 5.28 -11.13
CA LEU A 13 6.96 5.40 -12.03
C LEU A 13 7.29 5.07 -13.50
N LEU A 14 8.48 5.48 -13.98
CA LEU A 14 8.89 5.29 -15.38
C LEU A 14 9.50 3.92 -15.67
N SER A 15 10.08 3.26 -14.67
CA SER A 15 10.72 1.95 -14.83
C SER A 15 9.71 0.80 -14.86
N ASN A 16 10.19 -0.43 -15.11
CA ASN A 16 9.39 -1.66 -15.02
C ASN A 16 9.30 -2.25 -13.60
N ALA A 17 9.76 -1.51 -12.59
CA ALA A 17 9.71 -1.95 -11.19
C ALA A 17 8.26 -2.10 -10.70
N PHE A 18 8.05 -2.95 -9.70
CA PHE A 18 6.83 -2.88 -8.90
C PHE A 18 6.87 -1.64 -8.01
N VAL A 19 5.71 -1.08 -7.70
CA VAL A 19 5.57 0.03 -6.75
C VAL A 19 4.62 -0.35 -5.63
N GLU A 20 5.07 -0.14 -4.40
CA GLU A 20 4.28 -0.37 -3.19
C GLU A 20 3.53 0.91 -2.82
N LEU A 21 2.27 0.75 -2.37
CA LEU A 21 1.39 1.87 -2.05
C LEU A 21 0.64 1.60 -0.74
N ILE A 22 0.68 2.59 0.17
CA ILE A 22 -0.16 2.64 1.37
C ILE A 22 -1.42 3.42 1.01
N CYS A 23 -2.49 2.68 0.69
CA CYS A 23 -3.74 3.25 0.17
C CYS A 23 -4.75 3.59 1.28
N ASP A 24 -4.35 4.37 2.29
CA ASP A 24 -5.23 4.81 3.39
C ASP A 24 -5.89 6.19 3.15
N GLY A 25 -5.44 6.93 2.13
CA GLY A 25 -5.88 8.30 1.87
C GLY A 25 -5.18 9.37 2.74
N VAL A 26 -4.21 8.97 3.55
CA VAL A 26 -3.41 9.83 4.42
C VAL A 26 -1.96 9.89 3.91
N HIS A 27 -1.35 8.73 3.67
CA HIS A 27 0.00 8.64 3.10
C HIS A 27 0.04 9.13 1.65
N LEU A 28 -1.00 8.81 0.90
CA LEU A 28 -1.14 9.18 -0.50
C LEU A 28 -2.51 9.82 -0.73
N HIS A 29 -2.51 10.95 -1.44
CA HIS A 29 -3.76 11.52 -1.94
C HIS A 29 -4.44 10.55 -2.93
N PRO A 30 -5.77 10.40 -2.94
CA PRO A 30 -6.47 9.51 -3.87
C PRO A 30 -6.07 9.69 -5.35
N ASP A 31 -5.90 10.93 -5.80
CA ASP A 31 -5.48 11.22 -7.18
C ASP A 31 -4.06 10.74 -7.49
N LEU A 32 -3.17 10.69 -6.49
CA LEU A 32 -1.83 10.13 -6.67
C LEU A 32 -1.91 8.62 -6.89
N VAL A 33 -2.78 7.93 -6.15
CA VAL A 33 -3.02 6.48 -6.35
C VAL A 33 -3.58 6.21 -7.74
N LYS A 34 -4.51 7.05 -8.20
CA LYS A 34 -5.06 6.99 -9.57
C LYS A 34 -3.98 7.24 -10.63
N MET A 35 -3.15 8.26 -10.46
CA MET A 35 -2.04 8.54 -11.37
C MET A 35 -1.06 7.35 -11.44
N VAL A 36 -0.72 6.74 -10.30
CA VAL A 36 0.13 5.54 -10.30
C VAL A 36 -0.51 4.40 -11.07
N TYR A 37 -1.82 4.19 -10.91
CA TYR A 37 -2.55 3.17 -11.68
C TYR A 37 -2.50 3.45 -13.19
N GLU A 38 -2.75 4.68 -13.62
CA GLU A 38 -2.71 5.05 -15.04
C GLU A 38 -1.31 4.88 -15.65
N MET A 39 -0.25 5.10 -14.88
CA MET A 39 1.14 4.97 -15.36
C MET A 39 1.68 3.54 -15.30
N LYS A 40 1.40 2.80 -14.23
CA LYS A 40 2.00 1.48 -13.97
C LYS A 40 1.12 0.31 -14.39
N GLY A 41 -0.20 0.53 -14.39
CA GLY A 41 -1.19 -0.52 -14.52
C GLY A 41 -1.28 -1.42 -13.29
N ALA A 42 -2.38 -2.17 -13.19
CA ALA A 42 -2.66 -3.04 -12.05
C ALA A 42 -1.58 -4.11 -11.82
N ALA A 43 -0.91 -4.59 -12.88
CA ALA A 43 0.09 -5.66 -12.78
C ALA A 43 1.41 -5.25 -12.10
N LYS A 44 1.64 -3.95 -11.88
CA LYS A 44 2.88 -3.42 -11.28
C LYS A 44 2.65 -2.64 -9.98
N MET A 45 1.41 -2.63 -9.49
CA MET A 45 1.07 -2.07 -8.18
C MET A 45 1.03 -3.17 -7.12
N VAL A 46 1.55 -2.87 -5.94
CA VAL A 46 1.49 -3.72 -4.75
C VAL A 46 0.84 -2.94 -3.62
N ALA A 47 -0.27 -3.45 -3.09
CA ALA A 47 -0.91 -2.87 -1.93
C ALA A 47 -0.16 -3.32 -0.68
N VAL A 48 0.31 -2.36 0.11
CA VAL A 48 0.92 -2.61 1.43
C VAL A 48 0.16 -1.84 2.48
N THR A 49 0.14 -2.35 3.71
CA THR A 49 -0.46 -1.62 4.83
C THR A 49 0.55 -0.71 5.49
N ASP A 50 1.81 -1.13 5.62
CA ASP A 50 2.76 -0.56 6.58
C ASP A 50 2.13 -0.42 7.98
N SER A 51 1.31 -1.41 8.35
CA SER A 51 0.50 -1.35 9.56
C SER A 51 1.33 -1.59 10.80
N LEU A 52 1.13 -0.77 11.83
CA LEU A 52 1.69 -0.99 13.16
C LEU A 52 0.70 -1.76 14.08
N PRO A 53 1.10 -2.20 15.29
CA PRO A 53 0.27 -3.03 16.17
C PRO A 53 -1.10 -2.46 16.54
N ALA A 54 -1.31 -1.15 16.38
CA ALA A 54 -2.61 -0.51 16.63
C ALA A 54 -3.62 -0.69 15.47
N ALA A 55 -3.24 -1.32 14.35
CA ALA A 55 -4.18 -1.59 13.26
C ALA A 55 -5.36 -2.46 13.74
N GLY A 56 -6.58 -1.95 13.53
CA GLY A 56 -7.82 -2.59 14.01
C GLY A 56 -8.14 -2.39 15.49
N LEU A 57 -7.35 -1.58 16.22
CA LEU A 57 -7.64 -1.20 17.60
C LEU A 57 -8.24 0.21 17.67
N ALA A 58 -8.76 0.59 18.85
CA ALA A 58 -9.17 1.96 19.10
C ALA A 58 -7.96 2.90 19.17
N ASP A 59 -8.20 4.19 18.94
CA ASP A 59 -7.21 5.25 19.13
C ASP A 59 -6.54 5.18 20.51
N GLY A 60 -5.26 5.50 20.55
CA GLY A 60 -4.44 5.36 21.75
C GLY A 60 -2.96 5.56 21.48
N HIS A 61 -2.15 5.18 22.46
CA HIS A 61 -0.69 5.28 22.39
C HIS A 61 -0.07 3.89 22.21
N VAL A 62 0.99 3.83 21.41
CA VAL A 62 1.79 2.62 21.18
C VAL A 62 3.27 2.99 21.05
N VAL A 63 4.15 2.12 21.54
CA VAL A 63 5.58 2.22 21.22
C VAL A 63 5.86 1.35 20.00
N PHE A 64 6.33 1.96 18.93
CA PHE A 64 6.65 1.27 17.68
C PHE A 64 8.08 1.61 17.25
N ALA A 65 8.90 0.58 17.00
CA ALA A 65 10.32 0.73 16.66
C ALA A 65 11.11 1.63 17.63
N GLY A 66 10.75 1.63 18.91
CA GLY A 66 11.40 2.46 19.94
C GLY A 66 10.94 3.93 19.96
N MET A 67 9.94 4.30 19.15
CA MET A 67 9.35 5.64 19.12
C MET A 67 7.98 5.64 19.78
N ASP A 68 7.67 6.70 20.52
CA ASP A 68 6.32 6.97 21.01
C ASP A 68 5.42 7.43 19.85
N VAL A 69 4.34 6.69 19.63
CA VAL A 69 3.37 6.94 18.56
C VAL A 69 1.99 7.13 19.17
N GLU A 70 1.32 8.20 18.76
CA GLU A 70 -0.06 8.50 19.10
C GLU A 70 -0.95 8.24 17.89
N VAL A 71 -2.01 7.46 18.09
CA VAL A 71 -3.04 7.19 17.10
C VAL A 71 -4.25 8.04 17.42
N LYS A 72 -4.63 8.91 16.50
CA LYS A 72 -5.82 9.78 16.58
C LYS A 72 -6.58 9.73 15.27
N ASN A 73 -7.88 9.49 15.35
CA ASN A 73 -8.77 9.26 14.22
C ASN A 73 -8.19 8.23 13.23
N GLY A 74 -7.61 7.15 13.74
CA GLY A 74 -6.96 6.11 12.94
C GLY A 74 -5.69 6.55 12.20
N THR A 75 -5.10 7.71 12.53
CA THR A 75 -3.81 8.14 11.96
C THR A 75 -2.73 8.04 13.03
N ALA A 76 -1.66 7.31 12.74
CA ALA A 76 -0.52 7.14 13.63
C ALA A 76 0.56 8.20 13.36
N ARG A 77 0.96 8.92 14.41
CA ARG A 77 2.03 9.93 14.33
C ARG A 77 2.98 9.84 15.51
N THR A 78 4.26 10.10 15.28
CA THR A 78 5.23 10.37 16.35
C THR A 78 4.90 11.67 17.07
N VAL A 79 5.56 11.90 18.21
CA VAL A 79 5.40 13.11 19.05
C VAL A 79 5.68 14.43 18.30
N ASP A 80 6.51 14.40 17.26
CA ASP A 80 6.83 15.56 16.40
C ASP A 80 5.84 15.74 15.23
N GLY A 81 4.84 14.87 15.12
CA GLY A 81 3.78 14.91 14.10
C GLY A 81 4.09 14.15 12.82
N THR A 82 5.26 13.51 12.69
CA THR A 82 5.60 12.68 11.53
C THR A 82 4.71 11.44 11.45
N LEU A 83 4.32 11.02 10.24
CA LEU A 83 3.58 9.75 10.07
C LEU A 83 4.46 8.57 10.49
N ALA A 84 3.89 7.63 11.25
CA ALA A 84 4.60 6.48 11.79
C ALA A 84 3.83 5.20 11.44
N GLY A 85 4.12 4.63 10.27
CA GLY A 85 3.32 3.54 9.71
C GLY A 85 1.85 3.92 9.56
N SER A 86 0.98 2.93 9.47
CA SER A 86 -0.47 3.12 9.37
C SER A 86 -1.26 2.24 10.34
N THR A 87 -2.57 2.46 10.43
CA THR A 87 -3.51 1.51 11.02
C THR A 87 -4.38 0.83 9.95
N LEU A 88 -3.93 0.86 8.69
CA LEU A 88 -4.65 0.34 7.53
C LEU A 88 -4.73 -1.19 7.57
N LEU A 89 -5.91 -1.73 7.31
CA LEU A 89 -6.08 -3.17 7.08
C LEU A 89 -6.00 -3.47 5.58
N LEU A 90 -5.40 -4.60 5.22
CA LEU A 90 -5.15 -4.92 3.80
C LEU A 90 -6.44 -4.98 2.96
N ARG A 91 -7.55 -5.46 3.55
CA ARG A 91 -8.87 -5.44 2.89
C ARG A 91 -9.33 -4.02 2.56
N ASP A 92 -9.06 -3.05 3.43
CA ASP A 92 -9.48 -1.67 3.27
C ASP A 92 -8.57 -0.97 2.23
N ALA A 93 -7.29 -1.36 2.15
CA ALA A 93 -6.39 -0.95 1.08
C ALA A 93 -6.95 -1.34 -0.30
N VAL A 94 -7.42 -2.58 -0.46
CA VAL A 94 -8.04 -3.05 -1.71
C VAL A 94 -9.31 -2.28 -2.05
N VAL A 95 -10.21 -2.08 -1.08
CA VAL A 95 -11.43 -1.27 -1.27
C VAL A 95 -11.09 0.17 -1.66
N ASN A 96 -10.09 0.76 -1.02
CA ASN A 96 -9.63 2.10 -1.32
C ASN A 96 -9.03 2.21 -2.72
N ILE A 97 -8.25 1.23 -3.18
CA ILE A 97 -7.73 1.19 -4.56
C ILE A 97 -8.88 1.23 -5.56
N VAL A 98 -9.90 0.39 -5.40
CA VAL A 98 -11.09 0.40 -6.27
C VAL A 98 -11.76 1.77 -6.25
N ARG A 99 -11.99 2.34 -5.07
CA ARG A 99 -12.65 3.65 -4.90
C ARG A 99 -11.85 4.80 -5.51
N PHE A 100 -10.53 4.81 -5.34
CA PHE A 100 -9.68 5.91 -5.77
C PHE A 100 -9.39 5.88 -7.27
N THR A 101 -9.31 4.69 -7.86
CA THR A 101 -8.83 4.52 -9.23
C THR A 101 -9.91 4.11 -10.23
N GLY A 102 -11.03 3.55 -9.75
CA GLY A 102 -12.02 2.88 -10.61
C GLY A 102 -11.56 1.52 -11.15
N MET A 103 -10.42 1.00 -10.67
CA MET A 103 -9.90 -0.32 -11.04
C MET A 103 -10.94 -1.43 -10.73
N PRO A 104 -11.12 -2.42 -11.62
CA PRO A 104 -11.94 -3.60 -11.31
C PRO A 104 -11.48 -4.28 -10.02
N LEU A 105 -12.43 -4.78 -9.22
CA LEU A 105 -12.12 -5.43 -7.94
C LEU A 105 -11.14 -6.61 -8.10
N GLU A 106 -11.28 -7.40 -9.16
CA GLU A 106 -10.38 -8.52 -9.45
C GLU A 106 -8.93 -8.05 -9.60
N ASP A 107 -8.69 -6.97 -10.34
CA ASP A 107 -7.37 -6.38 -10.49
C ASP A 107 -6.85 -5.79 -9.18
N ALA A 108 -7.73 -5.15 -8.38
CA ALA A 108 -7.35 -4.62 -7.08
C ALA A 108 -6.93 -5.74 -6.11
N ILE A 109 -7.61 -6.90 -6.14
CA ILE A 109 -7.21 -8.09 -5.36
C ILE A 109 -5.79 -8.54 -5.76
N ARG A 110 -5.46 -8.53 -7.05
CA ARG A 110 -4.13 -8.94 -7.54
C ARG A 110 -3.00 -8.10 -6.96
N THR A 111 -3.26 -6.81 -6.69
CA THR A 111 -2.28 -5.93 -6.03
C THR A 111 -1.92 -6.38 -4.62
N ALA A 112 -2.79 -7.13 -3.96
CA ALA A 112 -2.58 -7.65 -2.60
C ALA A 112 -2.23 -9.16 -2.56
N THR A 113 -2.19 -9.85 -3.71
CA THR A 113 -1.99 -11.30 -3.79
C THR A 113 -0.88 -11.70 -4.76
N ILE A 114 -1.20 -11.87 -6.05
CA ILE A 114 -0.24 -12.39 -7.04
C ILE A 114 0.90 -11.42 -7.32
N ASN A 115 0.68 -10.10 -7.21
CA ASN A 115 1.73 -9.12 -7.44
C ASN A 115 2.82 -9.15 -6.36
N PRO A 116 2.50 -9.10 -5.04
CA PRO A 116 3.52 -9.30 -4.01
C PRO A 116 4.18 -10.67 -4.10
N ALA A 117 3.43 -11.74 -4.46
CA ALA A 117 4.03 -13.06 -4.69
C ALA A 117 5.11 -13.04 -5.78
N ARG A 118 4.87 -12.34 -6.90
CA ARG A 118 5.86 -12.14 -7.98
C ARG A 118 7.06 -11.30 -7.55
N VAL A 119 6.86 -10.33 -6.65
CA VAL A 119 7.96 -9.49 -6.13
C VAL A 119 8.96 -10.36 -5.37
N ILE A 120 8.48 -11.35 -4.61
CA ILE A 120 9.31 -12.25 -3.81
C ILE A 120 9.64 -13.59 -4.50
N GLY A 121 9.19 -13.80 -5.74
CA GLY A 121 9.45 -15.01 -6.52
C GLY A 121 8.70 -16.26 -6.04
N MET A 122 7.54 -16.08 -5.39
CA MET A 122 6.71 -17.16 -4.84
C MET A 122 5.38 -17.35 -5.58
N GLU A 123 5.23 -16.81 -6.79
CA GLU A 123 3.99 -16.89 -7.57
C GLU A 123 3.60 -18.32 -7.97
N SER A 124 4.53 -19.27 -7.90
CA SER A 124 4.26 -20.70 -8.09
C SER A 124 3.63 -21.35 -6.85
N GLU A 125 3.75 -20.75 -5.67
CA GLU A 125 3.32 -21.32 -4.39
C GLU A 125 2.07 -20.63 -3.81
N VAL A 126 2.02 -19.29 -3.92
CA VAL A 126 0.99 -18.44 -3.32
C VAL A 126 0.52 -17.33 -4.27
N GLY A 127 -0.58 -16.66 -3.90
CA GLY A 127 -1.07 -15.48 -4.59
C GLY A 127 -2.09 -15.76 -5.71
N SER A 128 -2.34 -17.02 -6.05
CA SER A 128 -3.46 -17.43 -6.91
C SER A 128 -4.08 -18.76 -6.46
N ARG A 129 -5.32 -19.02 -6.89
CA ARG A 129 -5.99 -20.31 -6.70
C ARG A 129 -5.93 -21.11 -7.99
N GLY A 130 -4.89 -21.93 -8.13
CA GLY A 130 -4.72 -22.97 -9.15
C GLY A 130 -4.21 -24.25 -8.50
N GLY A 131 -4.46 -25.43 -9.10
CA GLY A 131 -4.18 -26.73 -8.48
C GLY A 131 -2.74 -26.85 -7.94
N GLY A 132 -2.62 -26.92 -6.61
CA GLY A 132 -1.35 -27.04 -5.89
C GLY A 132 -0.93 -25.82 -5.05
N GLN A 133 -1.60 -24.67 -5.17
CA GLN A 133 -1.20 -23.43 -4.50
C GLN A 133 -1.94 -23.18 -3.18
N ALA A 134 -1.23 -22.66 -2.18
CA ALA A 134 -1.81 -22.20 -0.92
C ALA A 134 -2.39 -20.79 -1.10
N CYS A 135 -3.56 -20.56 -0.49
CA CYS A 135 -4.26 -19.27 -0.56
C CYS A 135 -3.63 -18.23 0.37
#